data_AF-A0A4P6L3G1-F1
#
_entry.id   AF-A0A4P6L3G1-F1
#
_cell.length_a   1.000
_cell.length_b   1.000
_cell.length_c   1.000
_cell.angle_alpha   90.00
_cell.angle_beta   90.00
_cell.angle_gamma   90.00
#
_symmetry.space_group_name_H-M   'P 1'
#
loop_
_entity.id
_entity.type
_entity.pdbx_description
1 polymer ?
#
loop_
_entity_poly.entity_id
_entity_poly.type
_entity_poly.pdbx_seq_one_letter_code
_entity_poly.pdbx_strand_id
1 'polypeptide(L)'
;MKHFWRILLAVACLAIPGRLAALTLDDTAPIALSGEPGKDSDIRTLTFSAAEGEAKATLQFRATPLVRCTPDVARIDPAQVVVEPKAGDLTGLVYELRIRTLPERYGNYHGTVTVANGKDFKEKLKISLQVRFPAAATLAIVPPIISLPVMRSGAPGTEPLSGVPVIGKAALFVSGLPDGVALDRYALSPLMSARGYGDFSGEKRLSRDKDGNWILQVNALGVRPDKYSSYARLGVEGSDRFVSVPVDVLVRASPWCVLALLCAGIALGRGVKFMNEHGKPLLAAQRELGSLRTRVALLNTDIQPQKPMFLAQLQRMIDDGKLAEFATALPDAAGRVALLEKIGHLAGSALASAALQQRLTRLAQQVGLGGMLAELEMQHQQLLRDAAAPVASDGLELQMKMPQDNPPQPGRWKSVRPRVLAAWGWLLELAGVVVLCLVGYEILYLGGSPTFGAHFSDYFGALVWGLGADVAARSLSALGRAVPR
;
A
#
# COMPACT_ATOMS: atom_id res chain seq x y z
N MET A 1 -0.96 -103.21 -8.50
CA MET A 1 -1.85 -103.05 -9.69
C MET A 1 -3.35 -103.26 -9.41
N LYS A 2 -3.86 -103.04 -8.19
CA LYS A 2 -5.33 -103.06 -7.89
C LYS A 2 -5.89 -101.72 -7.40
N HIS A 3 -5.10 -100.64 -7.46
CA HIS A 3 -5.50 -99.29 -7.01
C HIS A 3 -5.45 -98.23 -8.11
N PHE A 4 -4.98 -98.57 -9.32
CA PHE A 4 -4.88 -97.63 -10.43
C PHE A 4 -6.17 -97.53 -11.26
N TRP A 5 -7.04 -98.56 -11.21
CA TRP A 5 -8.32 -98.59 -11.93
C TRP A 5 -9.49 -97.93 -11.19
N ARG A 6 -9.34 -97.62 -9.88
CA ARG A 6 -10.39 -96.94 -9.09
C ARG A 6 -10.35 -95.41 -9.19
N ILE A 7 -9.26 -94.83 -9.69
CA ILE A 7 -9.14 -93.37 -9.86
C ILE A 7 -9.55 -92.95 -11.29
N LEU A 8 -9.37 -93.81 -12.30
CA LEU A 8 -9.75 -93.48 -13.68
C LEU A 8 -11.26 -93.64 -13.97
N LEU A 9 -12.01 -94.38 -13.14
CA LEU A 9 -13.48 -94.49 -13.27
C LEU A 9 -14.25 -93.43 -12.45
N ALA A 10 -13.59 -92.68 -11.57
CA ALA A 10 -14.20 -91.60 -10.78
C ALA A 10 -14.19 -90.24 -11.50
N VAL A 11 -13.51 -90.13 -12.65
CA VAL A 11 -13.44 -88.89 -13.45
C VAL A 11 -14.39 -88.92 -14.66
N ALA A 12 -14.98 -90.07 -14.99
CA ALA A 12 -15.83 -90.24 -16.18
C ALA A 12 -17.34 -90.42 -15.89
N CYS A 13 -17.78 -90.40 -14.62
CA CYS A 13 -19.19 -90.60 -14.24
C CYS A 13 -19.73 -89.58 -13.22
N LEU A 14 -19.29 -88.32 -13.31
CA LEU A 14 -20.01 -87.17 -12.73
C LEU A 14 -20.61 -86.32 -13.86
N ALA A 15 -21.32 -86.99 -14.77
CA ALA A 15 -22.43 -86.37 -15.46
C ALA A 15 -23.52 -86.14 -14.41
N ILE A 16 -23.40 -85.04 -13.66
CA ILE A 16 -24.48 -84.51 -12.84
C ILE A 16 -25.57 -84.09 -13.85
N PRO A 17 -26.74 -84.75 -13.88
CA PRO A 17 -27.84 -84.26 -14.69
C PRO A 17 -28.32 -82.96 -14.04
N GLY A 18 -28.23 -81.85 -14.78
CA GLY A 18 -28.93 -80.61 -14.44
C GLY A 18 -28.11 -79.49 -13.80
N ARG A 19 -26.78 -79.49 -13.86
CA ARG A 19 -26.04 -78.23 -13.68
C ARG A 19 -26.00 -77.50 -15.01
N LEU A 20 -26.90 -76.51 -15.15
CA LEU A 20 -26.83 -75.46 -16.16
C LEU A 20 -25.35 -75.13 -16.43
N ALA A 21 -24.92 -75.37 -17.67
CA ALA A 21 -23.58 -75.00 -18.10
C ALA A 21 -23.36 -73.54 -17.72
N ALA A 22 -22.18 -73.26 -17.16
CA ALA A 22 -21.82 -71.93 -16.69
C ALA A 22 -22.13 -70.92 -17.79
N LEU A 23 -23.08 -70.02 -17.52
CA LEU A 23 -23.19 -68.77 -18.25
C LEU A 23 -21.85 -68.07 -18.08
N THR A 24 -20.98 -68.21 -19.08
CA THR A 24 -19.70 -67.53 -19.10
C THR A 24 -19.94 -66.15 -19.66
N LEU A 25 -19.97 -65.16 -18.77
CA LEU A 25 -19.84 -63.79 -19.21
C LEU A 25 -18.42 -63.62 -19.74
N ASP A 26 -18.29 -63.30 -21.03
CA ASP A 26 -16.98 -63.20 -21.72
C ASP A 26 -16.06 -62.12 -21.13
N ASP A 27 -16.56 -61.26 -20.23
CA ASP A 27 -15.78 -60.18 -19.64
C ASP A 27 -16.03 -60.05 -18.13
N THR A 28 -15.02 -60.38 -17.32
CA THR A 28 -15.07 -60.20 -15.85
C THR A 28 -14.89 -58.74 -15.42
N ALA A 29 -14.61 -57.84 -16.36
CA ALA A 29 -14.50 -56.42 -16.10
C ALA A 29 -15.85 -55.82 -15.66
N PRO A 30 -15.85 -54.82 -14.75
CA PRO A 30 -17.06 -54.09 -14.40
C PRO A 30 -17.67 -53.43 -15.64
N ILE A 31 -18.98 -53.56 -15.82
CA ILE A 31 -19.68 -53.00 -16.96
C ILE A 31 -19.69 -51.48 -16.82
N ALA A 32 -18.93 -50.80 -17.68
CA ALA A 32 -18.79 -49.35 -17.69
C ALA A 32 -19.84 -48.70 -18.59
N LEU A 33 -20.79 -47.99 -17.97
CA LEU A 33 -21.80 -47.16 -18.62
C LEU A 33 -21.42 -45.68 -18.50
N SER A 34 -21.75 -44.87 -19.49
CA SER A 34 -21.64 -43.41 -19.38
C SER A 34 -22.89 -42.72 -19.92
N GLY A 35 -23.11 -41.47 -19.54
CA GLY A 35 -24.21 -40.68 -20.11
C GLY A 35 -24.32 -39.30 -19.48
N GLU A 36 -25.22 -38.49 -20.01
CA GLU A 36 -25.50 -37.13 -19.54
C GLU A 36 -26.73 -37.12 -18.62
N PRO A 37 -26.78 -36.24 -17.60
CA PRO A 37 -27.93 -36.11 -16.73
C PRO A 37 -29.23 -35.85 -17.48
N GLY A 38 -30.32 -36.45 -17.00
CA GLY A 38 -31.65 -36.33 -17.62
C GLY A 38 -31.80 -37.11 -18.94
N LYS A 39 -30.73 -37.70 -19.47
CA LYS A 39 -30.76 -38.59 -20.64
C LYS A 39 -30.59 -40.04 -20.22
N ASP A 40 -30.84 -40.95 -21.14
CA ASP A 40 -30.48 -42.35 -20.99
C ASP A 40 -28.95 -42.52 -21.10
N SER A 41 -28.41 -43.48 -20.35
CA SER A 41 -27.00 -43.90 -20.54
C SER A 41 -26.77 -44.62 -21.87
N ASP A 42 -25.50 -44.72 -22.24
CA ASP A 42 -25.03 -45.55 -23.35
C ASP A 42 -25.52 -46.98 -23.21
N ILE A 43 -25.92 -47.59 -24.32
CA ILE A 43 -26.39 -48.97 -24.34
C ILE A 43 -25.19 -49.92 -24.34
N ARG A 44 -25.18 -50.88 -23.41
CA ARG A 44 -24.20 -51.98 -23.40
C ARG A 44 -24.87 -53.29 -23.76
N THR A 45 -24.31 -53.98 -24.74
CA THR A 45 -24.77 -55.32 -25.13
C THR A 45 -24.11 -56.36 -24.23
N LEU A 46 -24.93 -57.19 -23.60
CA LEU A 46 -24.53 -58.34 -22.80
C LEU A 46 -24.84 -59.60 -23.61
N THR A 47 -23.81 -60.39 -23.87
CA THR A 47 -23.95 -61.66 -24.58
C THR A 47 -23.82 -62.80 -23.59
N PHE A 48 -24.78 -63.71 -23.64
CA PHE A 48 -24.81 -64.91 -22.82
C PHE A 48 -24.81 -66.12 -23.74
N SER A 49 -23.82 -67.00 -23.59
CA SER A 49 -23.79 -68.30 -24.24
C SER A 49 -24.64 -69.29 -23.43
N ALA A 50 -25.65 -69.87 -24.08
CA ALA A 50 -26.35 -71.02 -23.54
C ALA A 50 -25.64 -72.30 -24.01
N ALA A 51 -25.62 -73.35 -23.17
CA ALA A 51 -25.18 -74.64 -23.65
C ALA A 51 -26.10 -75.16 -24.76
N GLU A 52 -25.49 -75.85 -25.71
CA GLU A 52 -26.14 -76.46 -26.86
C GLU A 52 -27.31 -77.36 -26.40
N GLY A 53 -28.55 -76.99 -26.75
CA GLY A 53 -29.77 -77.75 -26.42
C GLY A 53 -30.80 -77.06 -25.51
N GLU A 54 -30.48 -75.94 -24.86
CA GLU A 54 -31.43 -75.21 -23.99
C GLU A 54 -32.07 -74.02 -24.71
N ALA A 55 -33.03 -74.29 -25.59
CA ALA A 55 -33.59 -73.30 -26.51
C ALA A 55 -34.46 -72.18 -25.87
N LYS A 56 -34.69 -72.17 -24.54
CA LYS A 56 -35.62 -71.22 -23.88
C LYS A 56 -35.25 -70.86 -22.42
N ALA A 57 -34.01 -70.50 -22.15
CA ALA A 57 -33.67 -69.92 -20.83
C ALA A 57 -34.23 -68.48 -20.72
N THR A 58 -35.11 -68.24 -19.74
CA THR A 58 -35.59 -66.89 -19.42
C THR A 58 -34.76 -66.32 -18.27
N LEU A 59 -33.82 -65.41 -18.59
CA LEU A 59 -33.02 -64.73 -17.58
C LEU A 59 -33.84 -63.66 -16.85
N GLN A 60 -33.74 -63.62 -15.52
CA GLN A 60 -34.30 -62.58 -14.67
C GLN A 60 -33.19 -61.66 -14.17
N PHE A 61 -33.38 -60.35 -14.32
CA PHE A 61 -32.42 -59.33 -13.90
C PHE A 61 -32.98 -58.59 -12.68
N ARG A 62 -32.17 -58.47 -11.63
CA ARG A 62 -32.50 -57.69 -10.43
C ARG A 62 -31.36 -56.72 -10.10
N ALA A 63 -31.59 -55.43 -10.32
CA ALA A 63 -30.64 -54.38 -9.98
C ALA A 63 -30.66 -54.04 -8.48
N THR A 64 -29.48 -53.71 -7.93
CA THR A 64 -29.36 -52.99 -6.66
C THR A 64 -29.31 -51.49 -6.91
N PRO A 65 -29.69 -50.63 -5.94
CA PRO A 65 -29.54 -49.19 -6.10
C PRO A 65 -28.08 -48.85 -6.42
N LEU A 66 -27.84 -48.03 -7.44
CA LEU A 66 -26.49 -47.56 -7.72
C LEU A 66 -26.20 -46.41 -6.76
N VAL A 67 -25.10 -46.53 -6.00
CA VAL A 67 -24.71 -45.55 -4.98
C VAL A 67 -23.52 -44.76 -5.48
N ARG A 68 -23.59 -43.45 -5.33
CA ARG A 68 -22.48 -42.53 -5.66
C ARG A 68 -21.29 -42.75 -4.72
N CYS A 69 -20.07 -42.66 -5.24
CA CYS A 69 -18.84 -42.92 -4.46
C CYS A 69 -18.44 -41.81 -3.48
N THR A 70 -19.02 -40.62 -3.61
CA THR A 70 -18.72 -39.42 -2.83
C THR A 70 -19.64 -39.29 -1.61
N PRO A 71 -19.27 -38.50 -0.57
CA PRO A 71 -19.97 -38.43 0.72
C PRO A 71 -21.44 -38.00 0.65
N ASP A 72 -21.88 -37.36 -0.44
CA ASP A 72 -23.29 -37.05 -0.67
C ASP A 72 -23.97 -38.21 -1.41
N VAL A 73 -24.83 -38.94 -0.68
CA VAL A 73 -25.42 -40.22 -1.10
C VAL A 73 -26.56 -40.00 -2.09
N ALA A 74 -26.20 -39.70 -3.34
CA ALA A 74 -27.14 -39.84 -4.45
C ALA A 74 -27.32 -41.32 -4.79
N ARG A 75 -28.58 -41.73 -5.01
CA ARG A 75 -28.93 -43.12 -5.38
C ARG A 75 -29.74 -43.12 -6.67
N ILE A 76 -29.45 -44.09 -7.53
CA ILE A 76 -30.25 -44.39 -8.72
C ILE A 76 -31.17 -45.55 -8.37
N ASP A 77 -32.45 -45.40 -8.65
CA ASP A 77 -33.46 -46.42 -8.35
C ASP A 77 -33.18 -47.66 -9.20
N PRO A 78 -33.19 -48.88 -8.62
CA PRO A 78 -33.17 -50.13 -9.38
C PRO A 78 -34.10 -50.16 -10.58
N ALA A 79 -35.28 -49.52 -10.51
CA ALA A 79 -36.27 -49.48 -11.58
C ALA A 79 -35.79 -48.71 -12.83
N GLN A 80 -34.78 -47.84 -12.68
CA GLN A 80 -34.18 -47.12 -13.79
C GLN A 80 -33.19 -47.98 -14.58
N VAL A 81 -32.72 -49.10 -14.01
CA VAL A 81 -31.81 -50.02 -14.70
C VAL A 81 -32.64 -50.99 -15.54
N VAL A 82 -32.63 -50.80 -16.85
CA VAL A 82 -33.42 -51.56 -17.82
C VAL A 82 -32.53 -52.50 -18.60
N VAL A 83 -32.91 -53.77 -18.58
CA VAL A 83 -32.28 -54.84 -19.36
C VAL A 83 -33.33 -55.42 -20.29
N GLU A 84 -33.19 -55.16 -21.58
CA GLU A 84 -34.16 -55.58 -22.61
C GLU A 84 -33.51 -56.61 -23.55
N PRO A 85 -34.22 -57.67 -23.98
CA PRO A 85 -33.70 -58.60 -24.96
C PRO A 85 -33.56 -57.90 -26.32
N LYS A 86 -32.40 -58.05 -26.97
CA LYS A 86 -32.17 -57.56 -28.33
C LYS A 86 -32.58 -58.63 -29.32
N ALA A 87 -33.49 -58.31 -30.24
CA ALA A 87 -33.82 -59.21 -31.34
C ALA A 87 -32.58 -59.38 -32.24
N GLY A 88 -31.96 -60.57 -32.21
CA GLY A 88 -30.75 -60.89 -32.96
C GLY A 88 -30.74 -62.35 -33.44
N ASP A 89 -29.87 -62.64 -34.41
CA ASP A 89 -29.76 -63.95 -35.08
C ASP A 89 -29.37 -65.09 -34.11
N LEU A 90 -30.39 -65.82 -33.66
CA LEU A 90 -30.56 -67.24 -33.25
C LEU A 90 -29.45 -68.02 -32.51
N THR A 91 -28.25 -67.49 -32.28
CA THR A 91 -27.10 -68.27 -31.75
C THR A 91 -26.66 -67.83 -30.35
N GLY A 92 -27.26 -66.79 -29.75
CA GLY A 92 -26.97 -66.37 -28.39
C GLY A 92 -28.09 -65.54 -27.76
N LEU A 93 -28.14 -65.53 -26.43
CA LEU A 93 -29.05 -64.67 -25.67
C LEU A 93 -28.40 -63.29 -25.52
N VAL A 94 -28.84 -62.32 -26.32
CA VAL A 94 -28.31 -60.97 -26.35
C VAL A 94 -29.25 -60.01 -25.64
N TYR A 95 -28.74 -59.27 -24.65
CA TYR A 95 -29.50 -58.26 -23.91
C TYR A 95 -28.84 -56.89 -24.04
N GLU A 96 -29.65 -55.83 -24.04
CA GLU A 96 -29.20 -54.45 -23.95
C GLU A 96 -29.45 -53.93 -22.55
N LEU A 97 -28.36 -53.57 -21.86
CA LEU A 97 -28.37 -52.89 -20.57
C LEU A 97 -28.28 -51.39 -20.81
N ARG A 98 -29.26 -50.64 -20.26
CA ARG A 98 -29.26 -49.18 -20.19
C ARG A 98 -29.87 -48.71 -18.88
N ILE A 99 -29.48 -47.53 -18.44
CA ILE A 99 -30.07 -46.81 -17.31
C ILE A 99 -30.90 -45.66 -17.86
N ARG A 100 -32.20 -45.67 -17.56
CA ARG A 100 -33.18 -44.66 -17.97
C ARG A 100 -33.13 -43.45 -17.06
N THR A 101 -33.13 -42.25 -17.64
CA THR A 101 -33.13 -40.97 -16.93
C THR A 101 -32.04 -40.89 -15.85
N LEU A 102 -30.80 -40.62 -16.27
CA LEU A 102 -29.69 -40.44 -15.36
C LEU A 102 -29.94 -39.29 -14.36
N PRO A 103 -29.49 -39.42 -13.10
CA PRO A 103 -29.71 -38.40 -12.08
C PRO A 103 -29.05 -37.08 -12.47
N GLU A 104 -29.61 -35.97 -12.00
CA GLU A 104 -29.02 -34.63 -12.17
C GLU A 104 -27.64 -34.49 -11.50
N ARG A 105 -27.32 -35.38 -10.56
CA ARG A 105 -26.05 -35.39 -9.83
C ARG A 105 -25.00 -36.20 -10.59
N TYR A 106 -23.80 -35.64 -10.66
CA TYR A 106 -22.72 -36.13 -11.50
C TYR A 106 -21.77 -37.06 -10.73
N GLY A 107 -21.00 -37.85 -11.47
CA GLY A 107 -19.90 -38.63 -10.92
C GLY A 107 -20.05 -40.14 -11.12
N ASN A 108 -19.29 -40.89 -10.33
CA ASN A 108 -19.20 -42.34 -10.45
C ASN A 108 -20.19 -43.01 -9.50
N TYR A 109 -21.04 -43.85 -10.07
CA TYR A 109 -22.02 -44.67 -9.38
C TYR A 109 -21.61 -46.12 -9.50
N HIS A 110 -21.68 -46.84 -8.38
CA HIS A 110 -21.41 -48.27 -8.35
C HIS A 110 -22.62 -49.03 -7.84
N GLY A 111 -22.84 -50.21 -8.41
CA GLY A 111 -23.76 -51.19 -7.88
C GLY A 111 -23.66 -52.50 -8.62
N THR A 112 -24.67 -53.33 -8.45
CA THR A 112 -24.67 -54.68 -9.02
C THR A 112 -26.01 -55.02 -9.65
N VAL A 113 -25.98 -55.76 -10.76
CA VAL A 113 -27.16 -56.43 -11.31
C VAL A 113 -26.99 -57.91 -11.09
N THR A 114 -27.94 -58.50 -10.36
CA THR A 114 -27.98 -59.95 -10.18
C THR A 114 -28.73 -60.56 -11.35
N VAL A 115 -28.08 -61.45 -12.08
CA VAL A 115 -28.68 -62.26 -13.16
C VAL A 115 -29.03 -63.61 -12.57
N ALA A 116 -30.27 -64.05 -12.75
CA ALA A 116 -30.74 -65.34 -12.28
C ALA A 116 -31.43 -66.12 -13.40
N ASN A 117 -31.18 -67.43 -13.46
CA ASN A 117 -31.92 -68.37 -14.30
C ASN A 117 -32.52 -69.44 -13.39
N GLY A 118 -33.82 -69.35 -13.12
CA GLY A 118 -34.50 -70.24 -12.17
C GLY A 118 -33.94 -70.14 -10.74
N LYS A 119 -33.88 -71.27 -10.02
CA LYS A 119 -33.41 -71.33 -8.63
C LYS A 119 -31.90 -71.54 -8.50
N ASP A 120 -31.27 -72.05 -9.56
CA ASP A 120 -29.96 -72.70 -9.45
C ASP A 120 -28.79 -71.84 -9.92
N PHE A 121 -29.05 -70.78 -10.69
CA PHE A 121 -28.02 -69.86 -11.17
C PHE A 121 -28.26 -68.43 -10.65
N LYS A 122 -27.25 -67.85 -10.00
CA LYS A 122 -27.22 -66.44 -9.58
C LYS A 122 -25.81 -65.89 -9.74
N GLU A 123 -25.66 -64.93 -10.64
CA GLU A 123 -24.40 -64.21 -10.85
C GLU A 123 -24.60 -62.72 -10.58
N LYS A 124 -23.56 -62.06 -10.05
CA LYS A 124 -23.59 -60.61 -9.76
C LYS A 124 -22.67 -59.88 -10.71
N LEU A 125 -23.26 -59.09 -11.60
CA LEU A 125 -22.56 -58.21 -12.50
C LEU A 125 -22.28 -56.89 -11.79
N LYS A 126 -21.01 -56.48 -11.70
CA LYS A 126 -20.65 -55.16 -11.17
C LYS A 126 -20.87 -54.10 -12.25
N ILE A 127 -21.60 -53.04 -11.90
CA ILE A 127 -21.87 -51.91 -12.79
C ILE A 127 -21.13 -50.70 -12.27
N SER A 128 -20.43 -50.02 -13.18
CA SER A 128 -19.84 -48.71 -12.96
C SER A 128 -20.47 -47.73 -13.95
N LEU A 129 -21.26 -46.79 -13.44
CA LEU A 129 -21.86 -45.73 -14.25
C LEU A 129 -21.13 -44.42 -14.00
N GLN A 130 -20.66 -43.78 -15.07
CA GLN A 130 -20.10 -42.43 -15.05
C GLN A 130 -21.11 -41.44 -15.63
N VAL A 131 -21.76 -40.66 -14.76
CA VAL A 131 -22.61 -39.54 -15.21
C VAL A 131 -21.70 -38.35 -15.51
N ARG A 132 -21.57 -38.00 -16.79
CA ARG A 132 -20.63 -36.99 -17.29
C ARG A 132 -21.27 -35.61 -17.33
N PHE A 133 -20.45 -34.59 -17.09
CA PHE A 133 -20.85 -33.20 -17.28
C PHE A 133 -21.15 -32.92 -18.76
N PRO A 134 -22.26 -32.24 -19.12
CA PRO A 134 -22.65 -32.09 -20.51
C PRO A 134 -21.59 -31.26 -21.24
N ALA A 135 -21.22 -31.69 -22.45
CA ALA A 135 -20.26 -30.93 -23.25
C ALA A 135 -20.77 -29.53 -23.62
N ALA A 136 -22.08 -29.30 -23.63
CA ALA A 136 -22.66 -28.00 -23.95
C ALA A 136 -22.80 -27.06 -22.74
N ALA A 137 -22.63 -27.53 -21.51
CA ALA A 137 -22.88 -26.71 -20.33
C ALA A 137 -21.84 -25.58 -20.21
N THR A 138 -22.31 -24.35 -20.10
CA THR A 138 -21.51 -23.14 -19.93
C THR A 138 -21.16 -22.96 -18.45
N LEU A 139 -19.87 -23.10 -18.13
CA LEU A 139 -19.35 -22.76 -16.80
C LEU A 139 -19.00 -21.28 -16.78
N ALA A 140 -19.60 -20.53 -15.87
CA ALA A 140 -19.31 -19.12 -15.67
C ALA A 140 -18.63 -18.94 -14.31
N ILE A 141 -17.57 -18.13 -14.25
CA ILE A 141 -16.93 -17.79 -12.98
C ILE A 141 -17.49 -16.46 -12.50
N VAL A 142 -17.83 -16.40 -11.22
CA VAL A 142 -18.31 -15.19 -10.55
C VAL A 142 -17.39 -14.91 -9.37
N PRO A 143 -16.68 -13.75 -9.33
CA PRO A 143 -16.64 -12.70 -10.36
C PRO A 143 -15.88 -13.11 -11.62
N PRO A 144 -16.17 -12.50 -12.79
CA PRO A 144 -15.52 -12.85 -14.06
C PRO A 144 -14.03 -12.51 -14.08
N ILE A 145 -13.59 -11.55 -13.25
CA ILE A 145 -12.18 -11.18 -13.07
C ILE A 145 -11.90 -11.14 -11.57
N ILE A 146 -10.85 -11.83 -11.14
CA ILE A 146 -10.37 -11.74 -9.77
C ILE A 146 -9.40 -10.57 -9.69
N SER A 147 -9.73 -9.52 -8.94
CA SER A 147 -8.80 -8.43 -8.61
C SER A 147 -8.29 -8.59 -7.19
N LEU A 148 -6.99 -8.85 -7.05
CA LEU A 148 -6.30 -9.00 -5.76
C LEU A 148 -5.45 -7.75 -5.48
N PRO A 149 -5.92 -6.79 -4.68
CA PRO A 149 -5.08 -5.72 -4.20
C PRO A 149 -4.07 -6.30 -3.19
N VAL A 150 -2.79 -6.22 -3.52
CA VAL A 150 -1.70 -6.67 -2.65
C VAL A 150 -0.77 -5.49 -2.38
N MET A 151 -0.42 -5.27 -1.12
CA MET A 151 0.58 -4.27 -0.75
C MET A 151 1.94 -4.93 -0.67
N ARG A 152 2.98 -4.27 -1.16
CA ARG A 152 4.35 -4.69 -0.88
C ARG A 152 4.63 -4.49 0.61
N SER A 153 4.87 -5.57 1.35
CA SER A 153 5.33 -5.48 2.74
C SER A 153 6.74 -4.91 2.79
N GLY A 154 6.92 -3.87 3.59
CA GLY A 154 8.23 -3.39 4.03
C GLY A 154 8.49 -1.93 3.70
N ALA A 155 8.92 -1.15 4.68
CA ALA A 155 9.83 -0.04 4.41
C ALA A 155 11.21 -0.64 4.06
N PRO A 156 12.08 0.08 3.33
CA PRO A 156 13.47 -0.35 3.15
C PRO A 156 14.09 -0.65 4.53
N GLY A 157 14.50 -1.90 4.76
CA GLY A 157 15.09 -2.34 6.03
C GLY A 157 14.15 -2.88 7.12
N THR A 158 12.83 -2.96 6.90
CA THR A 158 11.89 -3.60 7.87
C THR A 158 11.53 -5.05 7.51
N GLU A 159 12.23 -5.63 6.54
CA GLU A 159 12.07 -7.02 6.10
C GLU A 159 12.05 -8.06 7.23
N PRO A 160 12.88 -7.96 8.30
CA PRO A 160 12.82 -8.94 9.40
C PRO A 160 11.63 -8.73 10.36
N LEU A 161 10.98 -7.56 10.35
CA LEU A 161 9.87 -7.24 11.26
C LEU A 161 8.49 -7.47 10.63
N SER A 162 8.38 -7.42 9.31
CA SER A 162 7.10 -7.58 8.60
C SER A 162 6.83 -9.01 8.15
N GLY A 163 7.27 -10.04 8.89
CA GLY A 163 7.15 -11.46 8.56
C GLY A 163 5.72 -12.01 8.32
N VAL A 164 4.72 -11.13 8.26
CA VAL A 164 3.38 -11.42 7.78
C VAL A 164 3.37 -11.23 6.25
N PRO A 165 3.38 -12.31 5.45
CA PRO A 165 3.19 -12.19 4.01
C PRO A 165 1.87 -11.44 3.75
N VAL A 166 1.90 -10.46 2.86
CA VAL A 166 0.67 -9.79 2.42
C VAL A 166 -0.03 -10.73 1.47
N ILE A 167 -0.86 -11.61 2.04
CA ILE A 167 -1.62 -12.61 1.31
C ILE A 167 -2.93 -11.96 0.86
N GLY A 168 -3.03 -11.63 -0.43
CA GLY A 168 -4.32 -11.39 -1.06
C GLY A 168 -5.11 -12.70 -1.09
N LYS A 169 -6.39 -12.67 -0.70
CA LYS A 169 -7.30 -13.81 -0.78
C LYS A 169 -8.53 -13.40 -1.59
N ALA A 170 -8.90 -14.23 -2.56
CA ALA A 170 -10.17 -14.10 -3.26
C ALA A 170 -10.84 -15.46 -3.33
N ALA A 171 -12.11 -15.49 -2.94
CA ALA A 171 -12.96 -16.67 -3.11
C ALA A 171 -13.41 -16.77 -4.56
N LEU A 172 -13.38 -17.99 -5.08
CA LEU A 172 -13.75 -18.33 -6.44
C LEU A 172 -15.02 -19.16 -6.45
N PHE A 173 -16.08 -18.59 -7.02
CA PHE A 173 -17.34 -19.30 -7.25
C PHE A 173 -17.47 -19.62 -8.73
N VAL A 174 -17.70 -20.89 -9.05
CA VAL A 174 -18.00 -21.33 -10.42
C VAL A 174 -19.50 -21.57 -10.49
N SER A 175 -20.23 -20.62 -11.05
CA SER A 175 -21.65 -20.74 -11.30
C SER A 175 -21.91 -21.78 -12.38
N GLY A 176 -22.94 -22.60 -12.16
CA GLY A 176 -23.24 -23.73 -13.03
C GLY A 176 -22.33 -24.95 -12.79
N LEU A 177 -21.43 -24.90 -11.80
CA LEU A 177 -20.78 -26.11 -11.31
C LEU A 177 -21.81 -26.95 -10.56
N PRO A 178 -22.06 -28.19 -10.97
CA PRO A 178 -23.08 -29.00 -10.33
C PRO A 178 -22.71 -29.47 -8.93
N ASP A 179 -23.74 -29.78 -8.14
CA ASP A 179 -23.58 -30.34 -6.81
C ASP A 179 -22.69 -31.59 -6.81
N GLY A 180 -21.61 -31.51 -6.04
CA GLY A 180 -20.67 -32.58 -5.82
C GLY A 180 -19.65 -32.81 -6.94
N VAL A 181 -19.58 -31.96 -7.97
CA VAL A 181 -18.42 -31.90 -8.86
C VAL A 181 -17.38 -31.00 -8.22
N ALA A 182 -16.23 -31.56 -7.83
CA ALA A 182 -15.14 -30.73 -7.35
C ALA A 182 -14.28 -30.22 -8.51
N LEU A 183 -13.50 -29.18 -8.29
CA LEU A 183 -12.35 -28.88 -9.16
C LEU A 183 -11.17 -29.62 -8.53
N ASP A 184 -10.40 -30.42 -9.24
CA ASP A 184 -9.34 -31.25 -8.65
C ASP A 184 -7.94 -30.84 -9.14
N ARG A 185 -7.87 -30.28 -10.34
CA ARG A 185 -6.65 -29.83 -11.00
C ARG A 185 -6.64 -28.32 -11.09
N TYR A 186 -5.48 -27.72 -10.89
CA TYR A 186 -5.29 -26.30 -11.19
C TYR A 186 -3.92 -26.07 -11.82
N ALA A 187 -3.87 -25.12 -12.75
CA ALA A 187 -2.64 -24.62 -13.33
C ALA A 187 -2.70 -23.09 -13.37
N LEU A 188 -1.74 -22.44 -12.73
CA LEU A 188 -1.60 -20.99 -12.78
C LEU A 188 -0.62 -20.65 -13.90
N SER A 189 -1.09 -19.90 -14.90
CA SER A 189 -0.19 -19.33 -15.89
C SER A 189 0.75 -18.34 -15.20
N PRO A 190 1.95 -18.08 -15.76
CA PRO A 190 2.79 -17.02 -15.24
C PRO A 190 2.04 -15.68 -15.31
N LEU A 191 2.21 -14.86 -14.27
CA LEU A 191 1.57 -13.55 -14.16
C LEU A 191 2.49 -12.54 -14.84
N MET A 192 1.99 -11.85 -15.85
CA MET A 192 2.79 -10.91 -16.64
C MET A 192 2.50 -9.49 -16.21
N SER A 193 3.55 -8.69 -16.00
CA SER A 193 3.41 -7.24 -15.80
C SER A 193 2.77 -6.62 -17.04
N ALA A 194 1.76 -5.77 -16.84
CA ALA A 194 1.10 -5.02 -17.92
C ALA A 194 2.07 -4.10 -18.69
N ARG A 195 3.23 -3.77 -18.08
CA ARG A 195 4.27 -2.92 -18.68
C ARG A 195 5.47 -3.69 -19.20
N GLY A 196 5.44 -5.02 -19.16
CA GLY A 196 6.55 -5.85 -19.62
C GLY A 196 7.75 -5.86 -18.68
N TYR A 197 7.58 -5.57 -17.39
CA TYR A 197 8.67 -5.70 -16.39
C TYR A 197 9.05 -7.17 -16.08
N GLY A 198 8.48 -8.12 -16.81
CA GLY A 198 8.68 -9.55 -16.62
C GLY A 198 7.61 -10.19 -15.73
N ASP A 199 7.91 -11.44 -15.36
CA ASP A 199 7.01 -12.31 -14.64
C ASP A 199 6.89 -11.89 -13.16
N PHE A 200 5.73 -12.14 -12.59
CA PHE A 200 5.52 -12.07 -11.15
C PHE A 200 6.37 -13.14 -10.47
N SER A 201 7.40 -12.70 -9.74
CA SER A 201 8.35 -13.55 -9.01
C SER A 201 7.83 -14.05 -7.65
N GLY A 202 6.67 -13.58 -7.20
CA GLY A 202 6.11 -13.95 -5.91
C GLY A 202 5.49 -15.35 -5.87
N GLU A 203 5.36 -15.90 -4.66
CA GLU A 203 4.74 -17.21 -4.44
C GLU A 203 3.22 -17.14 -4.71
N LYS A 204 2.70 -18.15 -5.40
CA LYS A 204 1.28 -18.30 -5.74
C LYS A 204 0.81 -19.65 -5.23
N ARG A 205 -0.23 -19.67 -4.42
CA ARG A 205 -0.80 -20.91 -3.89
C ARG A 205 -2.31 -20.89 -4.03
N LEU A 206 -2.87 -21.92 -4.67
CA LEU A 206 -4.30 -22.14 -4.68
C LEU A 206 -4.63 -23.19 -3.60
N SER A 207 -5.51 -22.84 -2.67
CA SER A 207 -5.91 -23.71 -1.55
C SER A 207 -7.41 -23.68 -1.37
N ARG A 208 -8.01 -24.76 -0.86
CA ARG A 208 -9.42 -24.73 -0.46
C ARG A 208 -9.57 -24.21 0.97
N ASP A 209 -10.63 -23.46 1.24
CA ASP A 209 -11.02 -23.07 2.59
C ASP A 209 -11.82 -24.16 3.30
N LYS A 210 -12.28 -23.88 4.52
CA LYS A 210 -13.08 -24.83 5.32
C LYS A 210 -14.46 -25.11 4.70
N ASP A 211 -14.96 -24.17 3.89
CA ASP A 211 -16.26 -24.25 3.23
C ASP A 211 -16.14 -24.88 1.83
N GLY A 212 -14.92 -25.28 1.42
CA GLY A 212 -14.63 -25.88 0.13
C GLY A 212 -14.41 -24.87 -1.00
N ASN A 213 -14.47 -23.56 -0.73
CA ASN A 213 -14.21 -22.53 -1.72
C ASN A 213 -12.72 -22.48 -2.06
N TRP A 214 -12.41 -22.18 -3.30
CA TRP A 214 -11.03 -21.96 -3.72
C TRP A 214 -10.56 -20.56 -3.32
N ILE A 215 -9.45 -20.51 -2.60
CA ILE A 215 -8.72 -19.29 -2.24
C ILE A 215 -7.42 -19.26 -3.03
N LEU A 216 -7.28 -18.24 -3.88
CA LEU A 216 -5.98 -17.87 -4.44
C LEU A 216 -5.22 -17.01 -3.43
N GLN A 217 -4.07 -17.50 -3.00
CA GLN A 217 -3.11 -16.81 -2.14
C GLN A 217 -1.93 -16.35 -2.98
N VAL A 218 -1.62 -15.06 -2.90
CA VAL A 218 -0.49 -14.46 -3.63
C VAL A 218 0.40 -13.73 -2.63
N ASN A 219 1.68 -14.08 -2.61
CA ASN A 219 2.71 -13.41 -1.82
C ASN A 219 3.49 -12.45 -2.74
N ALA A 220 3.30 -11.15 -2.56
CA ALA A 220 3.97 -10.13 -3.39
C ALA A 220 5.30 -9.62 -2.80
N LEU A 221 5.93 -10.37 -1.89
CA LEU A 221 7.23 -9.99 -1.36
C LEU A 221 8.27 -9.90 -2.49
N GLY A 222 8.96 -8.76 -2.59
CA GLY A 222 9.95 -8.51 -3.64
C GLY A 222 9.39 -8.17 -5.02
N VAL A 223 8.06 -8.18 -5.20
CA VAL A 223 7.43 -7.85 -6.47
C VAL A 223 7.35 -6.33 -6.64
N ARG A 224 7.58 -5.84 -7.87
CA ARG A 224 7.49 -4.40 -8.18
C ARG A 224 6.03 -3.94 -8.18
N PRO A 225 5.74 -2.69 -7.80
CA PRO A 225 4.39 -2.14 -7.94
C PRO A 225 3.99 -2.10 -9.42
N ASP A 226 2.94 -2.83 -9.79
CA ASP A 226 2.34 -2.82 -11.13
C ASP A 226 1.01 -3.60 -11.13
N LYS A 227 0.33 -3.59 -12.29
CA LYS A 227 -0.75 -4.52 -12.60
C LYS A 227 -0.16 -5.78 -13.24
N TYR A 228 -0.43 -6.94 -12.64
CA TYR A 228 -0.06 -8.24 -13.18
C TYR A 228 -1.31 -9.00 -13.60
N SER A 229 -1.39 -9.39 -14.88
CA SER A 229 -2.54 -10.11 -15.42
C SER A 229 -2.15 -11.53 -15.81
N SER A 230 -3.04 -12.48 -15.57
CA SER A 230 -2.86 -13.88 -15.96
C SER A 230 -4.20 -14.61 -16.09
N TYR A 231 -4.11 -15.91 -16.35
CA TYR A 231 -5.24 -16.81 -16.32
C TYR A 231 -4.92 -18.00 -15.41
N ALA A 232 -5.78 -18.26 -14.44
CA ALA A 232 -5.82 -19.51 -13.70
C ALA A 232 -6.69 -20.51 -14.47
N ARG A 233 -6.18 -21.71 -14.75
CA ARG A 233 -6.95 -22.80 -15.35
C ARG A 233 -7.37 -23.75 -14.24
N LEU A 234 -8.67 -23.89 -14.03
CA LEU A 234 -9.27 -24.81 -13.06
C LEU A 234 -9.83 -26.01 -13.81
N GLY A 235 -9.29 -27.20 -13.56
CA GLY A 235 -9.80 -28.45 -14.11
C GLY A 235 -11.01 -28.93 -13.32
N VAL A 236 -12.04 -29.36 -14.03
CA VAL A 236 -13.25 -29.95 -13.44
C VAL A 236 -13.03 -31.45 -13.24
N GLU A 237 -13.24 -31.94 -12.02
CA GLU A 237 -13.01 -33.34 -11.65
C GLU A 237 -13.76 -34.30 -12.58
N GLY A 238 -13.06 -35.33 -13.04
CA GLY A 238 -13.62 -36.32 -13.96
C GLY A 238 -13.83 -35.83 -15.39
N SER A 239 -13.31 -34.65 -15.76
CA SER A 239 -13.35 -34.14 -17.14
C SER A 239 -12.02 -33.50 -17.55
N ASP A 240 -11.74 -33.47 -18.85
CA ASP A 240 -10.58 -32.74 -19.42
C ASP A 240 -10.88 -31.27 -19.71
N ARG A 241 -12.00 -30.75 -19.18
CA ARG A 241 -12.38 -29.35 -19.35
C ARG A 241 -11.67 -28.50 -18.32
N PHE A 242 -11.11 -27.39 -18.80
CA PHE A 242 -10.53 -26.35 -17.96
C PHE A 242 -11.38 -25.09 -18.05
N VAL A 243 -11.68 -24.50 -16.91
CA VAL A 243 -12.28 -23.18 -16.82
C VAL A 243 -11.16 -22.16 -16.62
N SER A 244 -11.01 -21.23 -17.56
CA SER A 244 -10.03 -20.14 -17.46
C SER A 244 -10.60 -18.97 -16.68
N VAL A 245 -10.01 -18.66 -15.54
CA VAL A 245 -10.32 -17.47 -14.75
C VAL A 245 -9.26 -16.40 -15.00
N PRO A 246 -9.59 -15.21 -15.53
CA PRO A 246 -8.64 -14.11 -15.55
C PRO A 246 -8.37 -13.61 -14.13
N VAL A 247 -7.09 -13.46 -13.82
CA VAL A 247 -6.59 -13.04 -12.51
C VAL A 247 -5.76 -11.78 -12.70
N ASP A 248 -6.17 -10.71 -12.05
CA ASP A 248 -5.46 -9.45 -11.95
C ASP A 248 -4.92 -9.29 -10.52
N VAL A 249 -3.59 -9.24 -10.38
CA VAL A 249 -2.92 -8.91 -9.13
C VAL A 249 -2.42 -7.48 -9.21
N LEU A 250 -2.94 -6.64 -8.32
CA LEU A 250 -2.66 -5.20 -8.27
C LEU A 250 -1.68 -4.96 -7.13
N VAL A 251 -0.40 -4.77 -7.45
CA VAL A 251 0.66 -4.59 -6.46
C VAL A 251 0.88 -3.10 -6.21
N ARG A 252 0.68 -2.65 -4.97
CA ARG A 252 0.98 -1.28 -4.52
C ARG A 252 2.36 -1.18 -3.89
N ALA A 253 2.97 -0.01 -4.02
CA ALA A 253 4.16 0.37 -3.26
C ALA A 253 3.85 0.41 -1.76
N SER A 254 4.91 0.36 -0.94
CA SER A 254 4.79 0.44 0.51
C SER A 254 4.16 1.77 0.95
N PRO A 255 3.22 1.77 1.92
CA PRO A 255 2.54 2.98 2.38
C PRO A 255 3.52 4.01 2.98
N TRP A 256 4.65 3.53 3.51
CA TRP A 256 5.69 4.38 4.12
C TRP A 256 6.35 5.34 3.14
N CYS A 257 6.56 4.93 1.89
CA CYS A 257 7.11 5.82 0.87
C CYS A 257 6.17 7.00 0.59
N VAL A 258 4.86 6.74 0.58
CA VAL A 258 3.85 7.79 0.35
C VAL A 258 3.81 8.75 1.54
N LEU A 259 3.75 8.20 2.76
CA LEU A 259 3.78 9.01 3.98
C LEU A 259 5.05 9.85 4.07
N ALA A 260 6.21 9.30 3.73
CA ALA A 260 7.47 10.04 3.71
C ALA A 260 7.44 11.20 2.71
N LEU A 261 6.92 10.97 1.49
CA LEU A 261 6.80 12.01 0.47
C LEU A 261 5.77 13.08 0.84
N LEU A 262 4.66 12.70 1.46
CA LEU A 262 3.67 13.64 2.00
C LEU A 262 4.31 14.52 3.09
N CYS A 263 4.98 13.90 4.07
CA CYS A 263 5.73 14.61 5.10
C CYS A 263 6.78 15.55 4.51
N ALA A 264 7.55 15.09 3.51
CA ALA A 264 8.55 15.90 2.82
C ALA A 264 7.92 17.09 2.09
N GLY A 265 6.81 16.89 1.37
CA GLY A 265 6.07 17.96 0.70
C GLY A 265 5.55 19.03 1.68
N ILE A 266 5.00 18.60 2.81
CA ILE A 266 4.53 19.51 3.87
C ILE A 266 5.72 20.25 4.51
N ALA A 267 6.81 19.55 4.82
CA ALA A 267 8.02 20.15 5.39
C ALA A 267 8.64 21.19 4.44
N LEU A 268 8.70 20.90 3.14
CA LEU A 268 9.13 21.85 2.11
C LEU A 268 8.21 23.06 2.04
N GLY A 269 6.90 22.85 2.03
CA GLY A 269 5.92 23.94 2.08
C GLY A 269 6.18 24.88 3.26
N ARG A 270 6.34 24.31 4.47
CA ARG A 270 6.67 25.05 5.69
C ARG A 270 8.04 25.72 5.64
N GLY A 271 9.06 25.05 5.11
CA GLY A 271 10.41 25.62 4.94
C GLY A 271 10.40 26.86 4.05
N VAL A 272 9.68 26.81 2.93
CA VAL A 272 9.51 27.97 2.03
C VAL A 272 8.80 29.12 2.76
N LYS A 273 7.83 28.84 3.64
CA LYS A 273 7.22 29.88 4.48
C LYS A 273 8.19 30.47 5.48
N PHE A 274 8.91 29.63 6.19
CA PHE A 274 9.90 30.09 7.16
C PHE A 274 10.92 31.03 6.48
N MET A 275 11.41 30.63 5.30
CA MET A 275 12.28 31.47 4.48
C MET A 275 11.62 32.76 4.00
N ASN A 276 10.34 32.73 3.62
CA ASN A 276 9.64 33.94 3.19
C ASN A 276 9.34 34.91 4.34
N GLU A 277 8.99 34.39 5.52
CA GLU A 277 8.65 35.18 6.70
C GLU A 277 9.88 35.77 7.37
N HIS A 278 11.00 35.04 7.43
CA HIS A 278 12.23 35.51 8.07
C HIS A 278 13.23 36.10 7.06
N GLY A 279 13.28 35.58 5.84
CA GLY A 279 14.24 36.00 4.82
C GLY A 279 13.94 37.37 4.23
N LYS A 280 12.67 37.72 4.00
CA LYS A 280 12.30 39.07 3.51
C LYS A 280 12.71 40.18 4.49
N PRO A 281 12.35 40.13 5.79
CA PRO A 281 12.77 41.17 6.73
C PRO A 281 14.29 41.14 6.99
N LEU A 282 14.93 39.97 6.94
CA LEU A 282 16.39 39.88 7.04
C LEU A 282 17.09 40.57 5.86
N LEU A 283 16.65 40.32 4.62
CA LEU A 283 17.18 40.97 3.42
C LEU A 283 16.89 42.47 3.43
N ALA A 284 15.71 42.89 3.90
CA ALA A 284 15.40 44.31 4.07
C ALA A 284 16.34 44.95 5.10
N ALA A 285 16.53 44.33 6.26
CA ALA A 285 17.44 44.81 7.29
C ALA A 285 18.89 44.90 6.80
N GLN A 286 19.37 43.90 6.05
CA GLN A 286 20.72 43.94 5.47
C GLN A 286 20.88 45.03 4.41
N ARG A 287 19.86 45.26 3.57
CA ARG A 287 19.87 46.37 2.59
C ARG A 287 19.92 47.73 3.28
N GLU A 288 19.12 47.93 4.33
CA GLU A 288 19.11 49.16 5.12
C GLU A 288 20.42 49.38 5.87
N LEU A 289 20.98 48.33 6.50
CA LEU A 289 22.29 48.44 7.13
C LEU A 289 23.39 48.73 6.11
N GLY A 290 23.31 48.14 4.92
CA GLY A 290 24.22 48.41 3.80
C GLY A 290 24.14 49.86 3.33
N SER A 291 22.93 50.41 3.16
CA SER A 291 22.74 51.81 2.78
C SER A 291 23.34 52.76 3.83
N LEU A 292 23.15 52.44 5.11
CA LEU A 292 23.65 53.22 6.25
C LEU A 292 25.18 53.14 6.36
N ARG A 293 25.77 51.97 6.12
CA ARG A 293 27.24 51.80 6.02
C ARG A 293 27.84 52.65 4.90
N THR A 294 27.23 52.65 3.72
CA THR A 294 27.70 53.46 2.59
C THR A 294 27.65 54.95 2.91
N ARG A 295 26.56 55.43 3.54
CA ARG A 295 26.44 56.83 4.01
C ARG A 295 27.52 57.19 5.03
N VAL A 296 27.79 56.31 5.99
CA VAL A 296 28.84 56.53 7.00
C VAL A 296 30.24 56.52 6.40
N ALA A 297 30.49 55.71 5.38
CA ALA A 297 31.78 55.65 4.67
C ALA A 297 32.09 56.94 3.89
N LEU A 298 31.06 57.67 3.43
CA LEU A 298 31.20 58.98 2.78
C LEU A 298 31.50 60.12 3.75
N LEU A 299 31.26 59.94 5.06
CA LEU A 299 31.59 60.94 6.07
C LEU A 299 33.11 60.99 6.28
N ASN A 300 33.68 62.20 6.19
CA ASN A 300 35.12 62.48 6.26
C ASN A 300 35.82 61.84 7.49
N THR A 301 37.12 61.58 7.35
CA THR A 301 37.92 60.63 8.16
C THR A 301 38.10 61.03 9.64
N ASP A 302 37.99 62.30 10.00
CA ASP A 302 38.38 62.76 11.34
C ASP A 302 37.40 62.36 12.47
N ILE A 303 36.18 61.92 12.15
CA ILE A 303 35.17 61.47 13.13
C ILE A 303 35.21 59.92 13.31
N GLN A 304 36.36 59.29 13.05
CA GLN A 304 36.46 57.82 12.94
C GLN A 304 36.20 56.97 14.22
N PRO A 305 36.57 57.37 15.45
CA PRO A 305 36.64 56.40 16.55
C PRO A 305 35.29 55.84 17.01
N GLN A 306 34.17 56.54 16.76
CA GLN A 306 32.83 56.10 17.18
C GLN A 306 32.03 55.39 16.07
N LYS A 307 32.46 55.48 14.80
CA LYS A 307 31.79 54.85 13.65
C LYS A 307 31.64 53.32 13.76
N PRO A 308 32.65 52.54 14.20
CA PRO A 308 32.55 51.07 14.14
C PRO A 308 31.59 50.49 15.18
N MET A 309 31.39 51.15 16.32
CA MET A 309 30.73 50.52 17.46
C MET A 309 29.20 50.39 17.26
N PHE A 310 28.52 51.44 16.78
CA PHE A 310 27.08 51.38 16.58
C PHE A 310 26.70 50.54 15.34
N LEU A 311 27.49 50.59 14.27
CA LEU A 311 27.29 49.73 13.09
C LEU A 311 27.52 48.25 13.43
N ALA A 312 28.49 47.95 14.30
CA ALA A 312 28.70 46.60 14.80
C ALA A 312 27.55 46.14 15.70
N GLN A 313 26.95 47.02 16.50
CA GLN A 313 25.80 46.70 17.32
C GLN A 313 24.56 46.37 16.47
N LEU A 314 24.28 47.17 15.44
CA LEU A 314 23.20 46.89 14.48
C LEU A 314 23.45 45.59 13.70
N GLN A 315 24.69 45.33 13.29
CA GLN A 315 25.05 44.06 12.64
C GLN A 315 24.81 42.87 13.58
N ARG A 316 25.24 42.95 14.84
CA ARG A 316 24.98 41.90 15.84
C ARG A 316 23.48 41.65 16.03
N MET A 317 22.64 42.68 16.03
CA MET A 317 21.18 42.49 16.10
C MET A 317 20.64 41.71 14.88
N ILE A 318 21.17 41.93 13.68
CA ILE A 318 20.82 41.16 12.48
C ILE A 318 21.32 39.71 12.62
N ASP A 319 22.58 39.52 13.00
CA ASP A 319 23.21 38.19 13.13
C ASP A 319 22.52 37.34 14.21
N ASP A 320 22.06 37.98 15.30
CA ASP A 320 21.30 37.35 16.39
C ASP A 320 19.82 37.10 16.02
N GLY A 321 19.37 37.50 14.82
CA GLY A 321 17.98 37.38 14.38
C GLY A 321 16.99 38.31 15.11
N LYS A 322 17.49 39.32 15.84
CA LYS A 322 16.69 40.30 16.60
C LYS A 322 16.17 41.42 15.70
N LEU A 323 15.43 41.05 14.65
CA LEU A 323 14.95 41.98 13.62
C LEU A 323 14.00 43.05 14.16
N ALA A 324 13.23 42.76 15.21
CA ALA A 324 12.36 43.74 15.85
C ALA A 324 13.17 44.83 16.58
N GLU A 325 14.22 44.44 17.32
CA GLU A 325 15.13 45.40 17.98
C GLU A 325 15.91 46.21 16.96
N PHE A 326 16.34 45.57 15.87
CA PHE A 326 16.96 46.27 14.74
C PHE A 326 16.02 47.33 14.14
N ALA A 327 14.76 46.97 13.87
CA ALA A 327 13.77 47.89 13.30
C ALA A 327 13.49 49.09 14.21
N THR A 328 13.55 48.94 15.54
CA THR A 328 13.41 50.07 16.49
C THR A 328 14.69 50.89 16.64
N ALA A 329 15.87 50.29 16.50
CA ALA A 329 17.16 50.97 16.61
C ALA A 329 17.57 51.70 15.33
N LEU A 330 17.11 51.23 14.16
CA LEU A 330 17.49 51.77 12.85
C LEU A 330 17.15 53.27 12.67
N PRO A 331 15.96 53.78 13.04
CA PRO A 331 15.65 55.20 12.88
C PRO A 331 16.56 56.12 13.71
N ASP A 332 16.91 55.71 14.93
CA ASP A 332 17.84 56.47 15.78
C ASP A 332 19.24 56.49 15.16
N ALA A 333 19.74 55.35 14.69
CA ALA A 333 21.02 55.27 13.99
C ALA A 333 21.03 56.12 12.71
N ALA A 334 19.96 56.06 11.92
CA ALA A 334 19.82 56.88 10.71
C ALA A 334 19.75 58.38 11.04
N GLY A 335 19.09 58.76 12.14
CA GLY A 335 19.05 60.13 12.64
C GLY A 335 20.43 60.65 13.06
N ARG A 336 21.22 59.83 13.75
CA ARG A 336 22.62 60.16 14.12
C ARG A 336 23.50 60.35 12.88
N VAL A 337 23.38 59.49 11.88
CA VAL A 337 24.13 59.62 10.61
C VAL A 337 23.72 60.90 9.86
N ALA A 338 22.42 61.20 9.77
CA ALA A 338 21.94 62.43 9.12
C ALA A 338 22.43 63.70 9.84
N LEU A 339 22.54 63.69 11.17
CA LEU A 339 23.13 64.79 11.93
C LEU A 339 24.62 64.94 11.63
N LEU A 340 25.38 63.83 11.57
CA LEU A 340 26.80 63.85 11.21
C LEU A 340 27.03 64.37 9.78
N GLU A 341 26.17 63.98 8.82
CA GLU A 341 26.19 64.53 7.45
C GLU A 341 25.99 66.04 7.45
N LYS A 342 25.01 66.55 8.21
CA LYS A 342 24.78 67.99 8.35
C LYS A 342 25.98 68.70 8.99
N ILE A 343 26.57 68.13 10.04
CA ILE A 343 27.76 68.68 10.69
C ILE A 343 28.94 68.69 9.71
N GLY A 344 29.15 67.62 8.94
CA GLY A 344 30.20 67.57 7.92
C GLY A 344 30.04 68.63 6.83
N HIS A 345 28.81 68.82 6.32
CA HIS A 345 28.50 69.89 5.36
C HIS A 345 28.70 71.30 5.96
N LEU A 346 28.29 71.51 7.21
CA LEU A 346 28.52 72.77 7.92
C LEU A 346 30.00 73.01 8.19
N ALA A 347 30.77 72.01 8.60
CA ALA A 347 32.21 72.14 8.86
C ALA A 347 32.98 72.49 7.58
N GLY A 348 32.63 71.87 6.44
CA GLY A 348 33.20 72.19 5.14
C GLY A 348 32.91 73.63 4.68
N SER A 349 31.81 74.24 5.15
CA SER A 349 31.47 75.63 4.85
C SER A 349 31.90 76.63 5.95
N ALA A 350 32.07 76.17 7.19
CA ALA A 350 32.38 76.98 8.38
C ALA A 350 33.85 77.37 8.51
N LEU A 351 34.76 76.74 7.76
CA LEU A 351 36.16 77.16 7.64
C LEU A 351 36.32 78.63 7.19
N ALA A 352 35.24 79.29 6.76
CA ALA A 352 35.23 80.70 6.37
C ALA A 352 34.63 81.69 7.40
N SER A 353 33.98 81.28 8.51
CA SER A 353 33.43 82.27 9.48
C SER A 353 33.32 81.81 10.95
N ALA A 354 33.77 82.68 11.87
CA ALA A 354 33.74 82.46 13.32
C ALA A 354 32.32 82.31 13.91
N ALA A 355 31.31 82.92 13.31
CA ALA A 355 29.93 82.79 13.74
C ALA A 355 29.35 81.37 13.50
N LEU A 356 29.82 80.68 12.44
CA LEU A 356 29.44 79.29 12.17
C LEU A 356 30.09 78.32 13.15
N GLN A 357 31.31 78.60 13.63
CA GLN A 357 31.97 77.79 14.65
C GLN A 357 31.15 77.76 15.95
N GLN A 358 30.71 78.90 16.49
CA GLN A 358 29.87 78.92 17.70
C GLN A 358 28.54 78.17 17.53
N ARG A 359 27.96 78.17 16.33
CA ARG A 359 26.71 77.44 16.04
C ARG A 359 26.94 75.94 15.95
N LEU A 360 28.08 75.52 15.38
CA LEU A 360 28.55 74.13 15.39
C LEU A 360 28.81 73.63 16.82
N THR A 361 29.42 74.45 17.68
CA THR A 361 29.66 74.12 19.10
C THR A 361 28.36 73.78 19.83
N ARG A 362 27.32 74.61 19.66
CA ARG A 362 26.00 74.38 20.28
C ARG A 362 25.29 73.13 19.73
N LEU A 363 25.38 72.88 18.43
CA LEU A 363 24.78 71.70 17.80
C LEU A 363 25.47 70.40 18.24
N ALA A 364 26.80 70.38 18.35
CA ALA A 364 27.52 69.23 18.85
C ALA A 364 27.21 68.93 20.32
N GLN A 365 27.04 69.97 21.17
CA GLN A 365 26.59 69.81 22.55
C GLN A 365 25.19 69.21 22.66
N GLN A 366 24.24 69.59 21.78
CA GLN A 366 22.88 69.02 21.77
C GLN A 366 22.85 67.52 21.42
N VAL A 367 23.82 67.02 20.66
CA VAL A 367 23.87 65.61 20.22
C VAL A 367 24.69 64.73 21.19
N GLY A 368 25.20 65.29 22.29
CA GLY A 368 26.06 64.55 23.22
C GLY A 368 27.46 64.28 22.67
N LEU A 369 27.87 64.96 21.59
CA LEU A 369 29.23 64.95 21.05
C LEU A 369 30.17 65.93 21.77
N GLY A 370 29.74 66.47 22.92
CA GLY A 370 30.50 67.46 23.70
C GLY A 370 31.93 67.03 24.03
N GLY A 371 32.17 65.72 24.22
CA GLY A 371 33.51 65.18 24.43
C GLY A 371 34.44 65.32 23.21
N MET A 372 33.93 65.14 21.99
CA MET A 372 34.73 65.31 20.76
C MET A 372 35.09 66.76 20.52
N LEU A 373 34.17 67.68 20.84
CA LEU A 373 34.43 69.09 20.62
C LEU A 373 35.36 69.66 21.68
N ALA A 374 35.25 69.18 22.93
CA ALA A 374 36.25 69.43 23.97
C ALA A 374 37.63 68.88 23.59
N GLU A 375 37.72 67.73 22.92
CA GLU A 375 38.99 67.17 22.46
C GLU A 375 39.58 67.91 21.25
N LEU A 376 38.74 68.38 20.32
CA LEU A 376 39.18 69.23 19.20
C LEU A 376 39.62 70.63 19.68
N GLU A 377 38.91 71.17 20.67
CA GLU A 377 39.22 72.42 21.35
C GLU A 377 40.47 72.26 22.23
N MET A 378 40.67 71.08 22.85
CA MET A 378 41.89 70.71 23.56
C MET A 378 43.08 70.55 22.60
N GLN A 379 42.94 69.92 21.43
CA GLN A 379 44.00 69.84 20.42
C GLN A 379 44.36 71.21 19.82
N HIS A 380 43.36 72.07 19.60
CA HIS A 380 43.60 73.45 19.20
C HIS A 380 44.30 74.25 20.30
N GLN A 381 43.92 74.06 21.57
CA GLN A 381 44.63 74.61 22.72
C GLN A 381 46.00 73.98 22.95
N GLN A 382 46.22 72.73 22.57
CA GLN A 382 47.51 72.03 22.65
C GLN A 382 48.49 72.63 21.62
N LEU A 383 48.03 72.86 20.39
CA LEU A 383 48.79 73.57 19.35
C LEU A 383 49.14 75.02 19.74
N LEU A 384 48.26 75.68 20.51
CA LEU A 384 48.51 77.02 21.07
C LEU A 384 49.41 76.97 22.32
N ARG A 385 49.37 75.88 23.11
CA ARG A 385 50.22 75.65 24.30
C ARG A 385 51.63 75.21 23.94
N ASP A 386 51.83 74.44 22.88
CA ASP A 386 53.14 74.02 22.40
C ASP A 386 53.98 75.23 21.88
N ALA A 387 53.35 76.38 21.63
CA ALA A 387 54.02 77.65 21.34
C ALA A 387 54.39 78.47 22.59
N ALA A 388 53.99 78.07 23.80
CA ALA A 388 54.19 78.86 25.02
C ALA A 388 54.34 78.00 26.31
N ALA A 389 55.48 77.31 26.40
CA ALA A 389 56.25 77.03 27.63
C ALA A 389 55.61 76.12 28.73
N PRO A 390 56.41 75.62 29.71
CA PRO A 390 56.27 74.27 30.29
C PRO A 390 55.48 74.14 31.62
N VAL A 391 55.01 72.90 31.82
CA VAL A 391 54.95 72.06 33.05
C VAL A 391 54.50 72.67 34.39
N ALA A 392 53.36 72.18 34.92
CA ALA A 392 53.21 71.73 36.31
C ALA A 392 51.87 70.98 36.52
N SER A 393 51.90 70.06 37.48
CA SER A 393 50.96 68.99 37.81
C SER A 393 49.82 69.36 38.76
N ASP A 394 48.87 68.42 38.86
CA ASP A 394 48.04 68.01 40.01
C ASP A 394 46.55 68.35 39.99
N GLY A 395 45.76 67.32 40.33
CA GLY A 395 44.36 67.44 40.70
C GLY A 395 43.53 66.17 40.56
N LEU A 396 43.48 65.35 41.61
CA LEU A 396 42.49 64.30 41.85
C LEU A 396 41.05 64.85 41.77
N GLU A 397 40.10 64.07 41.25
CA GLU A 397 38.72 64.08 41.74
C GLU A 397 38.10 62.67 41.83
N LEU A 398 37.68 62.34 43.04
CA LEU A 398 36.90 61.18 43.45
C LEU A 398 35.43 61.36 43.03
N GLN A 399 34.82 60.37 42.38
CA GLN A 399 33.35 60.28 42.28
C GLN A 399 32.77 59.18 43.18
N MET A 400 31.96 59.63 44.13
CA MET A 400 31.15 58.82 45.05
C MET A 400 30.05 58.05 44.30
N LYS A 401 29.92 56.77 44.65
CA LYS A 401 28.91 55.83 44.16
C LYS A 401 27.72 55.83 45.13
N MET A 402 26.57 56.35 44.73
CA MET A 402 25.32 56.23 45.49
C MET A 402 24.71 54.81 45.36
N PRO A 403 23.96 54.33 46.38
CA PRO A 403 23.31 53.03 46.35
C PRO A 403 22.02 53.07 45.53
N GLN A 404 21.86 52.06 44.68
CA GLN A 404 20.70 51.86 43.81
C GLN A 404 19.69 50.96 44.52
N ASP A 405 18.53 51.51 44.89
CA ASP A 405 17.40 50.78 45.46
C ASP A 405 16.83 49.78 44.45
N ASN A 406 16.83 48.50 44.82
CA ASN A 406 16.23 47.44 44.04
C ASN A 406 14.74 47.33 44.37
N PRO A 407 13.81 47.52 43.40
CA PRO A 407 12.40 47.28 43.63
C PRO A 407 12.09 45.78 43.82
N PRO A 408 11.02 45.45 44.56
CA PRO A 408 10.67 44.08 44.93
C PRO A 408 10.38 43.21 43.71
N GLN A 409 11.05 42.05 43.65
CA GLN A 409 10.92 41.08 42.58
C GLN A 409 9.48 40.54 42.49
N PRO A 410 8.78 40.69 41.35
CA PRO A 410 7.45 40.12 41.17
C PRO A 410 7.52 38.58 41.13
N GLY A 411 6.58 37.95 41.84
CA GLY A 411 6.53 36.51 42.11
C GLY A 411 6.84 35.59 40.93
N ARG A 412 7.67 34.58 41.23
CA ARG A 412 8.25 33.51 40.40
C ARG A 412 7.28 32.77 39.44
N TRP A 413 5.97 32.92 39.63
CA TRP A 413 4.90 32.22 38.91
C TRP A 413 4.56 32.81 37.52
N LYS A 414 5.02 34.03 37.18
CA LYS A 414 4.82 34.59 35.82
C LYS A 414 5.73 33.97 34.76
N SER A 415 6.79 33.25 35.15
CA SER A 415 7.79 32.70 34.21
C SER A 415 7.43 31.33 33.60
N VAL A 416 6.47 30.59 34.18
CA VAL A 416 6.16 29.20 33.76
C VAL A 416 5.09 29.13 32.65
N ARG A 417 4.13 30.06 32.63
CA ARG A 417 3.04 30.09 31.63
C ARG A 417 3.49 30.19 30.16
N PRO A 418 4.51 30.99 29.76
CA PRO A 418 4.86 31.13 28.35
C PRO A 418 5.47 29.85 27.75
N ARG A 419 6.19 29.05 28.54
CA ARG A 419 6.80 27.79 28.04
C ARG A 419 5.77 26.71 27.75
N VAL A 420 4.77 26.56 28.62
CA VAL A 420 3.69 25.57 28.42
C VAL A 420 2.85 25.93 27.19
N LEU A 421 2.49 27.19 27.02
CA LEU A 421 1.72 27.64 25.85
C LEU A 421 2.50 27.47 24.53
N ALA A 422 3.81 27.72 24.53
CA ALA A 422 4.66 27.50 23.36
C ALA A 422 4.75 26.01 22.97
N ALA A 423 4.88 25.11 23.95
CA ALA A 423 4.89 23.66 23.71
C ALA A 423 3.55 23.16 23.15
N TRP A 424 2.42 23.68 23.65
CA TRP A 424 1.09 23.37 23.12
C TRP A 424 0.92 23.81 21.67
N GLY A 425 1.46 24.97 21.28
CA GLY A 425 1.45 25.42 19.89
C GLY A 425 2.14 24.43 18.95
N TRP A 426 3.35 23.97 19.31
CA TRP A 426 4.09 22.97 18.54
C TRP A 426 3.36 21.63 18.42
N LEU A 427 2.73 21.17 19.51
CA LEU A 427 1.95 19.92 19.49
C LEU A 427 0.76 20.01 18.55
N LEU A 428 0.01 21.11 18.57
CA LEU A 428 -1.12 21.32 17.65
C LEU A 428 -0.65 21.42 16.19
N GLU A 429 0.48 22.07 15.93
CA GLU A 429 1.05 22.12 14.59
C GLU A 429 1.48 20.75 14.07
N LEU A 430 2.05 19.91 14.93
CA LEU A 430 2.46 18.55 14.59
C LEU A 430 1.23 17.66 14.38
N ALA A 431 0.22 17.77 15.24
CA ALA A 431 -1.06 17.08 15.07
C ALA A 431 -1.71 17.47 13.73
N GLY A 432 -1.66 18.75 13.35
CA GLY A 432 -2.13 19.22 12.05
C GLY A 432 -1.41 18.56 10.87
N VAL A 433 -0.07 18.39 10.95
CA VAL A 433 0.69 17.66 9.92
C VAL A 433 0.26 16.20 9.84
N VAL A 434 0.10 15.53 10.98
CA VAL A 434 -0.32 14.12 11.02
C VAL A 434 -1.70 13.97 10.38
N VAL A 435 -2.67 14.81 10.74
CA VAL A 435 -4.01 14.81 10.13
C VAL A 435 -3.92 15.05 8.62
N LEU A 436 -3.11 16.01 8.18
CA LEU A 436 -2.95 16.31 6.75
C LEU A 436 -2.31 15.13 5.99
N CYS A 437 -1.28 14.49 6.56
CA CYS A 437 -0.69 13.29 6.00
C CYS A 437 -1.71 12.13 5.90
N LEU A 438 -2.54 11.93 6.92
CA LEU A 438 -3.58 10.90 6.90
C LEU A 438 -4.64 11.17 5.82
N VAL A 439 -5.08 12.42 5.66
CA VAL A 439 -6.02 12.81 4.60
C VAL A 439 -5.38 12.62 3.22
N GLY A 440 -4.13 13.03 3.04
CA GLY A 440 -3.40 12.82 1.78
C GLY A 440 -3.19 11.36 1.45
N TYR A 441 -2.89 10.54 2.47
CA TYR A 441 -2.78 9.09 2.36
C TYR A 441 -4.11 8.45 1.94
N GLU A 442 -5.22 8.81 2.57
CA GLU A 442 -6.55 8.32 2.20
C GLU A 442 -6.87 8.65 0.73
N ILE A 443 -6.71 9.92 0.33
CA ILE A 443 -7.08 10.39 -1.02
C ILE A 443 -6.18 9.77 -2.09
N LEU A 444 -4.86 9.79 -1.89
CA LEU A 444 -3.91 9.41 -2.94
C LEU A 444 -3.62 7.91 -2.96
N TYR A 445 -3.47 7.29 -1.79
CA TYR A 445 -3.03 5.91 -1.69
C TYR A 445 -4.20 4.93 -1.58
N LEU A 446 -5.22 5.23 -0.78
CA LEU A 446 -6.38 4.34 -0.62
C LEU A 446 -7.41 4.54 -1.72
N GLY A 447 -7.79 5.80 -2.00
CA GLY A 447 -8.76 6.18 -3.03
C GLY A 447 -8.18 6.40 -4.44
N GLY A 448 -6.86 6.47 -4.58
CA GLY A 448 -6.19 6.71 -5.85
C GLY A 448 -5.98 5.46 -6.71
N SER A 449 -4.88 5.43 -7.47
CA SER A 449 -4.58 4.32 -8.38
C SER A 449 -4.44 2.99 -7.64
N PRO A 450 -5.06 1.89 -8.14
CA PRO A 450 -4.94 0.58 -7.52
C PRO A 450 -3.51 0.03 -7.52
N THR A 451 -2.63 0.58 -8.36
CA THR A 451 -1.21 0.23 -8.49
C THR A 451 -0.33 1.41 -8.09
N PHE A 452 -0.69 2.13 -7.02
CA PHE A 452 0.07 3.30 -6.56
C PHE A 452 1.57 2.98 -6.43
N GLY A 453 2.40 3.83 -7.02
CA GLY A 453 3.86 3.72 -7.01
C GLY A 453 4.43 2.91 -8.18
N ALA A 454 3.55 2.46 -9.08
CA ALA A 454 3.96 1.91 -10.37
C ALA A 454 4.40 3.03 -11.33
N HIS A 455 3.87 4.25 -11.20
CA HIS A 455 4.30 5.41 -11.99
C HIS A 455 5.10 6.41 -11.15
N PHE A 456 6.08 7.07 -11.77
CA PHE A 456 6.79 8.19 -11.14
C PHE A 456 5.84 9.34 -10.77
N SER A 457 4.80 9.57 -11.58
CA SER A 457 3.76 10.57 -11.33
C SER A 457 3.01 10.36 -10.02
N ASP A 458 2.92 9.13 -9.51
CA ASP A 458 2.24 8.84 -8.24
C ASP A 458 3.02 9.47 -7.07
N TYR A 459 4.35 9.29 -7.08
CA TYR A 459 5.25 9.86 -6.07
C TYR A 459 5.33 11.38 -6.16
N PHE A 460 5.42 11.91 -7.38
CA PHE A 460 5.40 13.35 -7.60
C PHE A 460 4.05 13.96 -7.16
N GLY A 461 2.95 13.28 -7.45
CA GLY A 461 1.61 13.66 -7.01
C GLY A 461 1.50 13.74 -5.49
N ALA A 462 2.06 12.77 -4.75
CA ALA A 462 2.11 12.81 -3.29
C ALA A 462 2.90 14.01 -2.74
N LEU A 463 4.06 14.32 -3.35
CA LEU A 463 4.88 15.46 -2.97
C LEU A 463 4.16 16.79 -3.25
N VAL A 464 3.58 16.94 -4.44
CA VAL A 464 2.83 18.15 -4.84
C VAL A 464 1.58 18.33 -3.97
N TRP A 465 0.89 17.24 -3.64
CA TRP A 465 -0.25 17.29 -2.73
C TRP A 465 0.18 17.80 -1.35
N GLY A 466 1.27 17.27 -0.77
CA GLY A 466 1.80 17.75 0.50
C GLY A 466 2.13 19.24 0.49
N LEU A 467 2.71 19.72 -0.62
CA LEU A 467 3.02 21.14 -0.81
C LEU A 467 1.76 22.01 -0.96
N GLY A 468 0.79 21.56 -1.75
CA GLY A 468 -0.47 22.26 -1.98
C GLY A 468 -1.38 22.29 -0.75
N ALA A 469 -1.37 21.23 0.06
CA ALA A 469 -2.14 21.11 1.28
C ALA A 469 -1.72 22.16 2.32
N ASP A 470 -0.43 22.46 2.42
CA ASP A 470 0.08 23.53 3.28
C ASP A 470 -0.31 24.93 2.76
N VAL A 471 -0.31 25.15 1.45
CA VAL A 471 -0.82 26.39 0.85
C VAL A 471 -2.31 26.59 1.14
N ALA A 472 -3.12 25.53 0.97
CA ALA A 472 -4.55 25.58 1.26
C ALA A 472 -4.83 25.85 2.74
N ALA A 473 -4.09 25.22 3.66
CA ALA A 473 -4.20 25.46 5.09
C ALA A 473 -3.96 26.94 5.44
N ARG A 474 -3.01 27.60 4.75
CA ARG A 474 -2.75 29.04 4.93
C ARG A 474 -3.91 29.88 4.46
N SER A 475 -4.43 29.61 3.27
CA SER A 475 -5.57 30.34 2.71
C SER A 475 -6.79 30.27 3.64
N LEU A 476 -7.07 29.09 4.20
CA LEU A 476 -8.13 28.91 5.21
C LEU A 476 -7.84 29.68 6.50
N SER A 477 -6.61 29.64 7.01
CA SER A 477 -6.22 30.41 8.20
C SER A 477 -6.27 31.94 8.00
N ALA A 478 -6.03 32.41 6.78
CA ALA A 478 -6.15 33.81 6.41
C ALA A 478 -7.63 34.23 6.32
N LEU A 479 -8.48 33.36 5.75
CA LEU A 479 -9.92 33.58 5.67
C LEU A 479 -10.56 33.67 7.06
N GLY A 480 -10.17 32.78 8.00
CA GLY A 480 -10.67 32.81 9.37
C GLY A 480 -10.29 34.08 10.16
N ARG A 481 -9.22 34.79 9.76
CA ARG A 481 -8.85 36.10 10.32
C ARG A 481 -9.61 37.27 9.68
N ALA A 482 -10.12 37.09 8.46
CA ALA A 482 -10.80 38.13 7.70
C ALA A 482 -12.28 38.26 8.05
N VAL A 483 -12.86 37.30 8.77
CA VAL A 483 -14.23 37.41 9.28
C VAL A 483 -14.24 38.40 10.45
N PRO A 484 -14.84 39.59 10.31
CA PRO A 484 -14.91 40.56 11.40
C PRO A 484 -15.68 39.94 12.57
N ARG A 485 -15.11 40.06 13.78
CA ARG A 485 -15.74 39.61 15.03
C ARG A 485 -16.89 40.49 15.44
#